data_AF-A0AB94IT41-F1
#
_entry.id   AF-A0AB94IT41-F1
#
_cell.length_a   1.000
_cell.length_b   1.000
_cell.length_c   1.000
_cell.angle_alpha   90.00
_cell.angle_beta   90.00
_cell.angle_gamma   90.00
#
_symmetry.space_group_name_H-M   'P 1'
#
loop_
_entity.id
_entity.type
_entity.pdbx_description
1 polymer ?
#
loop_
_entity_poly.entity_id
_entity_poly.type
_entity_poly.pdbx_seq_one_letter_code
_entity_poly.pdbx_strand_id
1 'polypeptide(L)' 'MFSNIGVPGLILILTVALVIFGPNKLPEIGRAFGKSIREFKKATDGIAEDIKEELKADIKEAKQEDINLKK' A
#
# COMPACT_ATOMS: atom_id res chain seq x y z
N MET A 1 -0.55 -31.52 -13.58
CA MET A 1 0.80 -31.95 -13.13
C MET A 1 1.48 -30.93 -12.21
N PHE A 2 1.34 -29.62 -12.43
CA PHE A 2 1.92 -28.59 -11.54
C PHE A 2 1.12 -28.28 -10.26
N SER A 3 -0.17 -28.59 -10.18
CA SER A 3 -0.97 -28.32 -8.97
C SER A 3 -0.61 -29.21 -7.76
N ASN A 4 0.11 -30.33 -7.98
CA ASN A 4 0.62 -31.19 -6.89
C ASN A 4 1.96 -30.69 -6.33
N ILE A 5 2.55 -29.65 -6.91
CA ILE A 5 3.86 -29.12 -6.49
C ILE A 5 3.76 -28.26 -5.23
N GLY A 6 2.56 -27.78 -4.86
CA GLY A 6 2.22 -27.26 -3.52
C GLY A 6 3.31 -26.47 -2.78
N VAL A 7 3.31 -26.59 -1.47
CA VAL A 7 4.37 -26.03 -0.59
C VAL A 7 5.76 -26.65 -0.86
N PRO A 8 5.91 -27.97 -1.14
CA PRO A 8 7.23 -28.56 -1.35
C PRO A 8 8.02 -27.97 -2.53
N GLY A 9 7.34 -27.65 -3.63
CA GLY A 9 7.98 -27.03 -4.79
C GLY A 9 8.35 -25.58 -4.57
N LEU A 10 7.55 -24.83 -3.82
CA LEU A 10 7.91 -23.48 -3.39
C LEU A 10 9.22 -23.51 -2.58
N ILE A 11 9.37 -24.48 -1.67
CA ILE A 11 10.60 -24.66 -0.88
C ILE A 11 11.80 -24.97 -1.78
N LEU A 12 11.63 -25.80 -2.81
CA LEU A 12 12.71 -26.11 -3.75
C LEU A 12 13.18 -24.86 -4.51
N ILE A 13 12.24 -24.07 -5.03
CA ILE A 13 12.55 -22.80 -5.72
C ILE A 13 13.22 -21.81 -4.77
N LEU A 14 12.70 -21.66 -3.54
CA LEU A 14 13.31 -20.83 -2.52
C LEU A 14 14.72 -21.28 -2.18
N THR A 15 14.97 -22.59 -2.07
CA THR A 15 16.30 -23.13 -1.79
C THR A 15 17.30 -22.74 -2.89
N VAL A 16 16.92 -22.89 -4.17
CA VAL A 16 17.79 -22.48 -5.29
C VAL A 16 18.03 -20.97 -5.28
N ALA A 17 16.99 -20.17 -5.05
CA ALA A 17 17.12 -18.72 -4.93
C ALA A 17 18.02 -18.32 -3.75
N LEU A 18 17.91 -19.03 -2.62
CA LEU A 18 18.74 -18.83 -1.44
C LEU A 18 20.20 -19.20 -1.66
N VAL A 19 20.50 -20.19 -2.50
CA VAL A 19 21.89 -20.52 -2.86
C VAL A 19 22.50 -19.39 -3.71
N ILE A 20 21.73 -18.81 -4.63
CA ILE A 20 22.19 -17.73 -5.52
C ILE A 20 22.32 -16.41 -4.76
N PHE A 21 21.28 -16.02 -4.03
CA PHE A 21 21.18 -14.70 -3.38
C PHE A 21 21.66 -14.69 -1.92
N GLY A 22 21.64 -15.85 -1.25
CA GLY A 22 21.94 -16.00 0.17
C GLY A 22 20.73 -15.80 1.10
N PRO A 23 20.63 -16.55 2.21
CA PRO A 23 19.52 -16.43 3.17
C PRO A 23 19.45 -15.12 3.93
N ASN A 24 20.56 -14.39 4.01
CA ASN A 24 20.59 -13.08 4.66
C ASN A 24 20.03 -11.96 3.78
N LYS A 25 19.99 -12.14 2.44
CA LYS A 25 19.58 -11.09 1.51
C LYS A 25 18.07 -10.96 1.37
N LEU A 26 17.31 -12.06 1.42
CA LEU A 26 15.85 -11.98 1.35
C LEU A 26 15.25 -11.17 2.52
N PRO A 27 15.64 -11.36 3.80
CA PRO A 27 15.18 -10.53 4.90
C PRO A 27 15.64 -9.08 4.81
N GLU A 28 16.87 -8.84 4.33
CA GLU A 28 17.43 -7.49 4.13
C GLU A 28 16.59 -6.69 3.12
N ILE A 29 16.32 -7.29 1.96
CA ILE A 29 15.47 -6.70 0.90
C ILE A 29 14.05 -6.51 1.42
N GLY A 30 13.48 -7.51 2.10
CA GLY A 30 12.14 -7.42 2.68
C GLY A 30 11.99 -6.29 3.71
N ARG A 31 13.02 -6.06 4.54
CA ARG A 31 13.04 -4.94 5.49
C ARG A 31 13.12 -3.59 4.80
N ALA A 32 13.96 -3.45 3.77
CA ALA A 32 14.09 -2.22 3.00
C ALA A 32 12.78 -1.91 2.25
N PHE A 33 12.26 -2.88 1.51
CA PHE A 33 11.01 -2.76 0.77
C PHE A 33 9.81 -2.52 1.69
N GLY A 34 9.76 -3.20 2.84
CA GLY A 34 8.70 -2.99 3.83
C GLY A 34 8.69 -1.59 4.43
N LYS A 35 9.86 -0.99 4.65
CA LYS A 35 9.96 0.43 5.05
C LYS A 35 9.42 1.35 3.95
N SER A 36 9.82 1.13 2.69
CA SER A 36 9.33 1.90 1.56
C SER A 36 7.81 1.81 1.40
N ILE A 37 7.22 0.60 1.48
CA ILE A 37 5.77 0.43 1.43
C ILE A 37 5.08 1.15 2.59
N ARG A 38 5.65 1.07 3.81
CA ARG A 38 5.07 1.72 4.98
C ARG A 38 5.07 3.25 4.85
N GLU A 39 6.16 3.82 4.36
CA GLU A 39 6.29 5.26 4.11
C GLU A 39 5.36 5.71 2.98
N PHE A 40 5.31 4.94 1.88
CA PHE A 40 4.39 5.18 0.78
C PHE A 40 2.93 5.16 1.26
N LYS A 41 2.54 4.16 2.06
CA LYS A 41 1.20 4.09 2.64
C LYS A 41 0.88 5.32 3.49
N LYS A 42 1.80 5.73 4.38
CA LYS A 42 1.59 6.93 5.21
C LYS A 42 1.42 8.20 4.38
N ALA A 43 2.23 8.37 3.34
CA ALA A 43 2.13 9.52 2.44
C ALA A 43 0.77 9.52 1.72
N THR A 44 0.35 8.38 1.17
CA THR A 44 -0.95 8.25 0.50
C THR A 44 -2.12 8.46 1.46
N ASP A 45 -2.05 7.94 2.69
CA ASP A 45 -3.08 8.12 3.70
C ASP A 45 -3.22 9.61 4.09
N GLY A 46 -2.09 10.32 4.25
CA GLY A 46 -2.10 11.77 4.53
C GLY A 46 -2.72 12.58 3.39
N ILE A 47 -2.32 12.32 2.14
CA ILE A 47 -2.91 12.99 0.96
C ILE A 47 -4.41 12.72 0.86
N ALA A 48 -4.84 11.48 1.12
CA ALA A 48 -6.26 11.13 1.08
C ALA A 48 -7.07 11.85 2.16
N GLU A 49 -6.48 12.12 3.32
CA GLU A 49 -7.10 12.88 4.40
C GLU A 49 -7.21 14.37 4.05
N ASP A 50 -6.13 14.97 3.51
CA ASP A 50 -6.12 16.37 3.04
C ASP A 50 -7.19 16.62 1.97
N ILE A 51 -7.26 15.76 0.95
CA ILE A 51 -8.29 15.85 -0.12
C ILE A 51 -9.70 15.73 0.46
N LYS A 52 -9.89 14.88 1.47
CA LYS A 52 -11.19 14.67 2.10
C LYS A 52 -11.60 15.86 2.95
N GLU A 53 -10.66 16.57 3.57
CA GLU A 53 -10.94 17.81 4.29
C GLU A 53 -11.30 18.95 3.33
N GLU A 54 -10.54 19.10 2.25
CA GLU A 54 -10.78 20.10 1.20
C GLU A 54 -12.17 19.90 0.56
N LEU A 55 -12.49 18.67 0.14
CA LEU A 55 -13.80 18.36 -0.45
C LEU A 55 -14.96 18.57 0.54
N LYS A 56 -14.74 18.37 1.85
CA LYS A 56 -15.76 18.67 2.87
C LYS A 56 -15.98 20.16 3.07
N ALA A 57 -14.94 20.98 2.91
CA ALA A 57 -15.06 22.44 2.97
C ALA A 57 -15.87 22.94 1.76
N ASP A 58 -15.52 22.49 0.56
CA ASP A 58 -16.22 22.85 -0.69
C ASP A 58 -17.71 22.45 -0.65
N ILE A 59 -18.02 21.25 -0.18
CA ILE A 59 -19.42 20.78 -0.04
C ILE A 59 -20.19 21.60 1.00
N LYS A 60 -19.53 22.06 2.08
CA LYS A 60 -20.18 22.91 3.09
C LYS A 60 -20.46 24.31 2.55
N GLU A 61 -19.53 24.90 1.80
CA GLU A 61 -19.69 26.21 1.18
C GLU A 61 -20.79 26.20 0.12
N ALA A 62 -20.80 25.21 -0.78
CA ALA A 62 -21.85 25.04 -1.79
C ALA A 62 -23.25 24.88 -1.16
N LYS A 63 -23.35 24.11 -0.07
CA LYS A 63 -24.61 23.91 0.64
C LYS A 63 -25.09 25.16 1.38
N GLN A 64 -24.17 26.05 1.79
CA GLN A 64 -24.50 27.30 2.47
C GLN A 64 -24.96 28.38 1.49
N GLU A 65 -24.37 28.44 0.28
CA GLU A 65 -24.82 29.32 -0.82
C GLU A 65 -26.25 29.00 -1.27
N ASP A 66 -26.57 27.72 -1.47
CA ASP A 66 -27.92 27.27 -1.87
C ASP A 66 -29.01 27.63 -0.84
N ILE A 67 -28.68 27.64 0.45
CA ILE A 67 -29.61 28.01 1.53
C ILE A 67 -29.86 29.52 1.53
N ASN A 68 -28.85 30.32 1.22
CA ASN A 68 -28.95 31.78 1.25
C ASN A 68 -29.67 32.35 0.02
N LEU A 69 -29.61 31.66 -1.12
CA LEU A 69 -30.36 32.02 -2.35
C LEU A 69 -31.86 31.69 -2.29
N LYS A 70 -32.28 30.80 -1.37
CA LYS A 70 -33.68 30.38 -1.20
C LYS A 70 -34.48 31.23 -0.19
N LYS A 71 -33.85 32.23 0.44
CA LYS A 71 -34.43 33.05 1.51
C LYS A 71 -34.70 34.47 1.03
#